data_AF-Q0BYA3-F1
#
_entry.id   AF-Q0BYA3-F1
#
_cell.length_a   1.000
_cell.length_b   1.000
_cell.length_c   1.000
_cell.angle_alpha   90.00
_cell.angle_beta   90.00
_cell.angle_gamma   90.00
#
_symmetry.space_group_name_H-M   'P 1'
#
loop_
_entity.id
_entity.type
_entity.pdbx_description
1 polymer ?
#
loop_
_entity_poly.entity_id
_entity_poly.type
_entity_poly.pdbx_seq_one_letter_code
_entity_poly.pdbx_strand_id
1 'polypeptide(L)'
;MSKYDSLNTVVNTLTYLEVSSTNSRLSRMESQLNRDIMLAREQAYSQQRAIDQVYGFIKQYEKLREASDAGARFRYLQATLLSMDLERFDESDLPGLEDRRIFLDLQNGVESLRSALGEEIGDDGQKVVRDVIHLPGLIDTAKEEYVALEALNAARRAWLAGAWGTILVALALLTILAGAFLPSYWDTQFADLMGGDQSYTLAPMLAYGGLAVLIALIALRFFVRAGARKRIRRAAQAAGFQGVLPMKGAGASKTRFLSLVTQMRHLGADSGPYAYDRTTNKAMLAGIEGMEARLTAARDGLHSS
;
A
#
# COMPACT_ATOMS: atom_id res chain seq x y z
N MET A 1 -32.92 64.04 -34.04
CA MET A 1 -31.63 63.32 -33.97
C MET A 1 -31.03 63.29 -35.37
N SER A 2 -29.81 63.79 -35.52
CA SER A 2 -29.15 63.99 -36.82
C SER A 2 -28.58 62.67 -37.34
N LYS A 3 -28.66 62.42 -38.66
CA LYS A 3 -28.01 61.27 -39.35
C LYS A 3 -26.51 61.13 -39.02
N TYR A 4 -25.87 62.22 -38.60
CA TYR A 4 -24.47 62.25 -38.18
C TYR A 4 -24.24 61.62 -36.79
N ASP A 5 -25.21 61.66 -35.88
CA ASP A 5 -25.10 61.03 -34.56
C ASP A 5 -25.11 59.49 -34.68
N SER A 6 -25.91 58.96 -35.61
CA SER A 6 -25.96 57.51 -35.88
C SER A 6 -24.67 56.99 -36.52
N LEU A 7 -24.02 57.78 -37.40
CA LEU A 7 -22.76 57.40 -38.04
C LEU A 7 -21.60 57.38 -37.04
N ASN A 8 -21.49 58.39 -36.18
CA ASN A 8 -20.49 58.39 -35.10
C ASN A 8 -20.67 57.24 -34.12
N THR A 9 -21.91 56.87 -33.82
CA THR A 9 -22.20 55.74 -32.92
C THR A 9 -21.80 54.41 -33.57
N VAL A 10 -22.10 54.21 -34.85
CA VAL A 10 -21.73 52.99 -35.60
C VAL A 10 -20.22 52.87 -35.76
N VAL A 11 -19.53 53.95 -36.12
CA VAL A 11 -18.06 53.97 -36.24
C VAL A 11 -17.42 53.67 -34.89
N ASN A 12 -17.86 54.32 -33.80
CA ASN A 12 -17.34 54.02 -32.46
C ASN A 12 -17.59 52.56 -32.07
N THR A 13 -18.79 52.02 -32.33
CA THR A 13 -19.12 50.62 -31.98
C THR A 13 -18.26 49.63 -32.77
N LEU A 14 -18.01 49.89 -34.06
CA LEU A 14 -17.12 49.07 -34.89
C LEU A 14 -15.67 49.14 -34.41
N THR A 15 -15.15 50.33 -34.09
CA THR A 15 -13.80 50.49 -33.54
C THR A 15 -13.66 49.80 -32.17
N TYR A 16 -14.66 49.90 -31.29
CA TYR A 16 -14.67 49.18 -30.02
C TYR A 16 -14.73 47.66 -30.18
N LEU A 17 -15.54 47.15 -31.13
CA LEU A 17 -15.60 45.72 -31.43
C LEU A 17 -14.27 45.21 -32.01
N GLU A 18 -13.62 45.99 -32.87
CA GLU A 18 -12.34 45.63 -33.46
C GLU A 18 -11.20 45.63 -32.43
N VAL A 19 -11.13 46.65 -31.57
CA VAL A 19 -10.20 46.72 -30.43
C VAL A 19 -10.46 45.59 -29.43
N SER A 20 -11.73 45.33 -29.09
CA SER A 20 -12.11 44.24 -28.18
C SER A 20 -11.76 42.87 -28.77
N SER A 21 -11.98 42.67 -30.07
CA SER A 21 -11.65 41.40 -30.73
C SER A 21 -10.13 41.19 -30.79
N THR A 22 -9.36 42.25 -31.03
CA THR A 22 -7.90 42.21 -31.07
C THR A 22 -7.32 41.95 -29.68
N ASN A 23 -7.83 42.63 -28.64
CA ASN A 23 -7.46 42.37 -27.25
C ASN A 23 -7.78 40.94 -26.82
N SER A 24 -8.93 40.39 -27.24
CA SER A 24 -9.28 39.00 -26.93
C SER A 24 -8.35 37.99 -27.60
N ARG A 25 -7.88 38.28 -28.82
CA ARG A 25 -6.89 37.45 -29.53
C ARG A 25 -5.51 37.55 -28.87
N LEU A 26 -5.09 38.76 -28.52
CA LEU A 26 -3.83 39.00 -27.83
C LEU A 26 -3.78 38.27 -26.49
N SER A 27 -4.86 38.36 -25.69
CA SER A 27 -4.97 37.65 -24.40
C SER A 27 -4.93 36.13 -24.56
N ARG A 28 -5.53 35.57 -25.62
CA ARG A 28 -5.42 34.13 -25.93
C ARG A 28 -4.01 33.72 -26.32
N MET A 29 -3.33 34.54 -27.13
CA MET A 29 -1.94 34.30 -27.52
C MET A 29 -1.00 34.40 -26.32
N GLU A 30 -1.15 35.40 -25.45
CA GLU A 30 -0.40 35.50 -24.20
C GLU A 30 -0.65 34.32 -23.27
N SER A 31 -1.90 33.86 -23.15
CA SER A 31 -2.25 32.67 -22.36
C SER A 31 -1.61 31.39 -22.93
N GLN A 32 -1.55 31.24 -24.26
CA GLN A 32 -0.87 30.12 -24.90
C GLN A 32 0.65 30.21 -24.70
N LEU A 33 1.25 31.36 -24.97
CA LEU A 33 2.69 31.57 -24.79
C LEU A 33 3.13 31.32 -23.33
N ASN A 34 2.35 31.80 -22.35
CA ASN A 34 2.63 31.56 -20.93
C ASN A 34 2.54 30.08 -20.56
N ARG A 35 1.59 29.33 -21.13
CA ARG A 35 1.52 27.87 -20.95
C ARG A 35 2.73 27.17 -21.56
N ASP A 36 3.10 27.52 -22.79
CA ASP A 36 4.23 26.91 -23.49
C ASP A 36 5.55 27.19 -22.76
N ILE A 37 5.73 28.42 -22.25
CA ILE A 37 6.89 28.79 -21.40
C ILE A 37 6.89 27.98 -20.10
N MET A 38 5.73 27.78 -19.45
CA MET A 38 5.66 26.97 -18.23
C MET A 38 6.00 25.50 -18.50
N LEU A 39 5.46 24.91 -19.56
CA LEU A 39 5.78 23.53 -19.95
C LEU A 39 7.26 23.39 -20.30
N ALA A 40 7.83 24.34 -21.05
CA ALA A 40 9.26 24.35 -21.37
C ALA A 40 10.14 24.48 -20.12
N ARG A 41 9.74 25.29 -19.13
CA ARG A 41 10.43 25.37 -17.83
C ARG A 41 10.34 24.07 -17.05
N GLU A 42 9.17 23.45 -16.99
CA GLU A 42 8.96 22.19 -16.28
C GLU A 42 9.81 21.07 -16.90
N GLN A 43 9.85 20.98 -18.23
CA GLN A 43 10.73 20.07 -18.96
C GLN A 43 12.22 20.35 -18.71
N ALA A 44 12.63 21.62 -18.71
CA ALA A 44 14.01 21.98 -18.40
C ALA A 44 14.39 21.58 -16.97
N TYR A 45 13.49 21.74 -16.00
CA TYR A 45 13.74 21.30 -14.62
C TYR A 45 13.79 19.78 -14.49
N SER A 46 12.96 19.02 -15.22
CA SER A 46 13.01 17.55 -15.19
C SER A 46 14.31 17.04 -15.82
N GLN A 47 14.71 17.61 -16.95
CA GLN A 47 15.98 17.27 -17.62
C GLN A 47 17.19 17.61 -16.75
N GLN A 48 17.19 18.78 -16.08
CA GLN A 48 18.27 19.14 -15.16
C GLN A 48 18.37 18.14 -14.00
N ARG A 49 17.25 17.72 -13.42
CA ARG A 49 17.24 16.70 -12.36
C ARG A 49 17.79 15.36 -12.85
N ALA A 50 17.45 14.96 -14.08
CA ALA A 50 17.95 13.74 -14.69
C ALA A 50 19.48 13.79 -14.84
N ILE A 51 20.02 14.91 -15.32
CA ILE A 51 21.47 15.16 -15.40
C ILE A 51 22.12 15.12 -14.01
N ASP A 52 21.55 15.84 -13.03
CA ASP A 52 22.09 15.86 -11.66
C ASP A 52 22.12 14.45 -11.05
N GLN A 53 21.12 13.61 -11.35
CA GLN A 53 21.07 12.22 -10.91
C GLN A 53 22.17 11.38 -11.56
N VAL A 54 22.41 11.53 -12.87
CA VAL A 54 23.52 10.86 -13.57
C VAL A 54 24.87 11.26 -12.96
N TYR A 55 25.12 12.55 -12.71
CA TYR A 55 26.33 12.98 -12.01
C TYR A 55 26.44 12.40 -10.59
N GLY A 56 25.31 12.25 -9.91
CA GLY A 56 25.23 11.54 -8.63
C GLY A 56 25.73 10.10 -8.75
N PHE A 57 25.30 9.37 -9.78
CA PHE A 57 25.75 8.00 -10.04
C PHE A 57 27.24 7.92 -10.41
N ILE A 58 27.74 8.83 -11.25
CA ILE A 58 29.17 8.91 -11.61
C ILE A 58 30.01 9.06 -10.35
N LYS A 59 29.65 10.00 -9.46
CA LYS A 59 30.37 10.23 -8.20
C LYS A 59 30.36 9.01 -7.29
N GLN A 60 29.26 8.25 -7.26
CA GLN A 60 29.19 6.99 -6.50
C GLN A 60 30.11 5.93 -7.12
N TYR A 61 30.12 5.80 -8.44
CA TYR A 61 30.99 4.88 -9.16
C TYR A 61 32.48 5.19 -8.95
N GLU A 62 32.87 6.46 -9.04
CA GLU A 62 34.26 6.88 -8.79
C GLU A 62 34.71 6.53 -7.37
N LYS A 63 33.89 6.84 -6.35
CA LYS A 63 34.16 6.45 -4.96
C LYS A 63 34.30 4.95 -4.80
N LEU A 64 33.45 4.16 -5.45
CA LEU A 64 33.50 2.70 -5.40
C LEU A 64 34.80 2.15 -6.02
N ARG A 65 35.27 2.78 -7.09
CA ARG A 65 36.52 2.44 -7.76
C ARG A 65 37.74 2.78 -6.90
N GLU A 66 37.71 3.93 -6.23
CA GLU A 66 38.78 4.41 -5.33
C GLU A 66 38.82 3.70 -3.98
N ALA A 67 37.69 3.17 -3.50
CA ALA A 67 37.58 2.49 -2.21
C ALA A 67 38.22 1.10 -2.23
N SER A 68 39.54 1.00 -2.41
CA SER A 68 40.27 -0.28 -2.32
C SER A 68 40.26 -0.88 -0.93
N ASP A 69 40.12 -0.05 0.10
CA ASP A 69 40.17 -0.47 1.51
C ASP A 69 38.86 -1.12 1.98
N ALA A 70 37.79 -1.00 1.19
CA ALA A 70 36.54 -1.70 1.43
C ALA A 70 36.65 -3.14 0.93
N GLY A 71 36.35 -4.12 1.77
CA GLY A 71 36.37 -5.55 1.40
C GLY A 71 35.59 -5.84 0.10
N ALA A 72 36.10 -6.78 -0.71
CA ALA A 72 35.61 -7.06 -2.07
C ALA A 72 34.09 -7.36 -2.12
N ARG A 73 33.56 -8.06 -1.11
CA ARG A 73 32.12 -8.37 -1.01
C ARG A 73 31.26 -7.13 -0.81
N PHE A 74 31.73 -6.18 -0.01
CA PHE A 74 31.01 -4.92 0.23
C PHE A 74 31.03 -4.02 -1.01
N ARG A 75 32.16 -3.99 -1.74
CA ARG A 75 32.24 -3.30 -3.02
C ARG A 75 31.32 -3.94 -4.06
N TYR A 76 31.25 -5.27 -4.11
CA TYR A 76 30.33 -5.99 -5.00
C TYR A 76 28.87 -5.68 -4.67
N LEU A 77 28.50 -5.59 -3.38
CA LEU A 77 27.19 -5.14 -2.95
C LEU A 77 26.87 -3.72 -3.46
N GLN A 78 27.78 -2.77 -3.27
CA GLN A 78 27.57 -1.39 -3.76
C GLN A 78 27.48 -1.31 -5.28
N ALA A 79 28.33 -2.05 -6.01
CA ALA A 79 28.25 -2.15 -7.47
C ALA A 79 26.89 -2.70 -7.93
N THR A 80 26.40 -3.73 -7.23
CA THR A 80 25.10 -4.35 -7.53
C THR A 80 23.95 -3.39 -7.28
N LEU A 81 23.96 -2.66 -6.14
CA LEU A 81 22.93 -1.66 -5.84
C LEU A 81 22.93 -0.51 -6.86
N LEU A 82 24.12 0.00 -7.21
CA LEU A 82 24.26 1.04 -8.22
C LEU A 82 23.76 0.57 -9.60
N SER A 83 24.08 -0.67 -9.99
CA SER A 83 23.55 -1.28 -11.23
C SER A 83 22.02 -1.31 -11.22
N MET A 84 21.39 -1.72 -10.12
CA MET A 84 19.93 -1.75 -10.00
C MET A 84 19.31 -0.36 -10.08
N ASP A 85 19.96 0.67 -9.54
CA ASP A 85 19.49 2.06 -9.63
C ASP A 85 19.65 2.63 -11.05
N LEU A 86 20.73 2.28 -11.74
CA LEU A 86 20.95 2.64 -13.14
C LEU A 86 19.94 1.96 -14.07
N GLU A 87 19.57 0.70 -13.82
CA GLU A 87 18.54 -0.01 -14.60
C GLU A 87 17.13 0.61 -14.44
N ARG A 88 16.87 1.27 -13.31
CA ARG A 88 15.58 1.93 -13.04
C ARG A 88 15.50 3.33 -13.62
N PHE A 89 16.63 3.92 -13.99
CA PHE A 89 16.68 5.25 -14.57
C PHE A 89 16.23 5.20 -16.04
N ASP A 90 15.29 6.07 -16.43
CA ASP A 90 14.83 6.14 -17.80
C ASP A 90 15.79 7.02 -18.62
N GLU A 91 16.55 6.40 -19.52
CA GLU A 91 17.48 7.10 -20.41
C GLU A 91 16.79 8.18 -21.26
N SER A 92 15.49 8.03 -21.54
CA SER A 92 14.74 8.99 -22.34
C SER A 92 14.58 10.36 -21.66
N ASP A 93 14.75 10.44 -20.33
CA ASP A 93 14.71 11.68 -19.56
C ASP A 93 15.94 12.58 -19.83
N LEU A 94 17.00 12.04 -20.46
CA LEU A 94 18.21 12.79 -20.77
C LEU A 94 18.05 13.62 -22.07
N PRO A 95 18.44 14.91 -22.04
CA PRO A 95 18.16 15.86 -23.12
C PRO A 95 19.06 15.68 -24.36
N GLY A 96 20.31 15.23 -24.19
CA GLY A 96 21.31 15.16 -25.26
C GLY A 96 21.83 13.74 -25.53
N LEU A 97 22.32 13.53 -26.76
CA LEU A 97 23.02 12.29 -27.13
C LEU A 97 24.31 12.07 -26.32
N GLU A 98 24.98 13.16 -25.92
CA GLU A 98 26.19 13.11 -25.10
C GLU A 98 25.90 12.61 -23.68
N ASP A 99 24.88 13.15 -23.01
CA ASP A 99 24.47 12.72 -21.67
C ASP A 99 24.07 11.24 -21.65
N ARG A 100 23.33 10.81 -22.68
CA ARG A 100 22.96 9.40 -22.88
C ARG A 100 24.17 8.51 -23.05
N ARG A 101 25.15 8.95 -23.85
CA ARG A 101 26.40 8.22 -24.02
C ARG A 101 27.17 8.10 -22.70
N ILE A 102 27.28 9.19 -21.93
CA ILE A 102 27.92 9.17 -20.61
C ILE A 102 27.21 8.18 -19.68
N PHE A 103 25.88 8.17 -19.69
CA PHE A 103 25.08 7.23 -18.91
C PHE A 103 25.31 5.76 -19.33
N LEU A 104 25.36 5.48 -20.64
CA LEU A 104 25.67 4.14 -21.16
C LEU A 104 27.10 3.70 -20.82
N ASP A 105 28.08 4.60 -20.93
CA ASP A 105 29.47 4.33 -20.54
C ASP A 105 29.56 4.03 -19.04
N LEU A 106 28.79 4.73 -18.21
CA LEU A 106 28.65 4.46 -16.78
C LEU A 106 28.01 3.09 -16.52
N GLN A 107 26.91 2.74 -17.19
CA GLN A 107 26.27 1.42 -17.06
C GLN A 107 27.27 0.30 -17.38
N ASN A 108 27.99 0.42 -18.49
CA ASN A 108 29.02 -0.55 -18.89
C ASN A 108 30.17 -0.61 -17.88
N GLY A 109 30.60 0.54 -17.35
CA GLY A 109 31.67 0.63 -16.35
C GLY A 109 31.30 0.00 -15.01
N VAL A 110 30.06 0.19 -14.55
CA VAL A 110 29.52 -0.44 -13.34
C VAL A 110 29.39 -1.95 -13.54
N GLU A 111 28.87 -2.39 -14.69
CA GLU A 111 28.71 -3.80 -14.98
C GLU A 111 30.06 -4.52 -15.05
N SER A 112 31.04 -3.94 -15.74
CA SER A 112 32.41 -4.48 -15.81
C SER A 112 33.05 -4.62 -14.43
N LEU A 113 32.90 -3.59 -13.58
CA LEU A 113 33.39 -3.64 -12.20
C LEU A 113 32.67 -4.73 -11.39
N ARG A 114 31.35 -4.83 -11.55
CA ARG A 114 30.53 -5.86 -10.88
C ARG A 114 30.98 -7.26 -11.30
N SER A 115 31.19 -7.52 -12.59
CA SER A 115 31.68 -8.81 -13.07
C SER A 115 33.06 -9.15 -12.50
N ALA A 116 34.01 -8.21 -12.52
CA ALA A 116 35.35 -8.43 -11.98
C ALA A 116 35.33 -8.75 -10.48
N LEU A 117 34.56 -7.98 -9.69
CA LEU A 117 34.37 -8.24 -8.26
C LEU A 117 33.63 -9.57 -8.02
N GLY A 118 32.69 -9.93 -8.91
CA GLY A 118 31.95 -11.19 -8.85
C GLY A 118 32.84 -12.40 -9.06
N GLU A 119 33.80 -12.33 -9.98
CA GLU A 119 34.84 -13.36 -10.17
C GLU A 119 35.78 -13.45 -8.97
N GLU A 120 36.17 -12.31 -8.39
CA GLU A 120 37.05 -12.24 -7.22
C GLU A 120 36.43 -12.91 -5.98
N ILE A 121 35.16 -12.65 -5.69
CA ILE A 121 34.48 -13.18 -4.49
C ILE A 121 33.91 -14.59 -4.69
N GLY A 122 33.78 -15.04 -5.95
CA GLY A 122 33.20 -16.32 -6.34
C GLY A 122 31.70 -16.48 -6.00
N ASP A 123 31.14 -17.65 -6.33
CA ASP A 123 29.71 -17.95 -6.18
C ASP A 123 29.20 -17.79 -4.74
N ASP A 124 30.02 -18.17 -3.74
CA ASP A 124 29.66 -18.06 -2.33
C ASP A 124 29.57 -16.58 -1.89
N GLY A 125 30.51 -15.74 -2.33
CA GLY A 125 30.47 -14.30 -2.07
C GLY A 125 29.29 -13.62 -2.75
N GLN A 126 29.01 -13.99 -4.00
CA GLN A 126 27.83 -13.50 -4.73
C GLN A 126 26.52 -13.92 -4.06
N LYS A 127 26.46 -15.13 -3.51
CA LYS A 127 25.31 -15.61 -2.73
C LYS A 127 25.11 -14.79 -1.46
N VAL A 128 26.18 -14.49 -0.71
CA VAL A 128 26.10 -13.62 0.48
C VAL A 128 25.51 -12.25 0.13
N VAL A 129 25.98 -11.63 -0.95
CA VAL A 129 25.44 -10.33 -1.40
C VAL A 129 23.98 -10.45 -1.84
N ARG A 130 23.64 -11.49 -2.61
CA ARG A 130 22.27 -11.77 -3.03
C ARG A 130 21.33 -11.89 -1.83
N ASP A 131 21.74 -12.64 -0.82
CA ASP A 131 21.00 -12.86 0.42
C ASP A 131 20.76 -11.53 1.15
N VAL A 132 21.77 -10.66 1.23
CA VAL A 132 21.64 -9.34 1.89
C VAL A 132 20.67 -8.42 1.15
N ILE A 133 20.61 -8.49 -0.18
CA ILE A 133 19.70 -7.68 -1.00
C ILE A 133 18.26 -8.21 -0.93
N HIS A 134 18.06 -9.52 -1.08
CA HIS A 134 16.73 -10.10 -1.30
C HIS A 134 16.02 -10.51 -0.02
N LEU A 135 16.74 -11.04 0.98
CA LEU A 135 16.12 -11.57 2.20
C LEU A 135 15.34 -10.53 3.00
N PRO A 136 15.75 -9.25 3.15
CA PRO A 136 14.96 -8.28 3.92
C PRO A 136 13.53 -8.13 3.40
N GLY A 137 13.35 -7.93 2.09
CA GLY A 137 12.02 -7.80 1.49
C GLY A 137 11.19 -9.09 1.58
N LEU A 138 11.83 -10.25 1.45
CA LEU A 138 11.20 -11.56 1.63
C LEU A 138 10.75 -11.79 3.07
N ILE A 139 11.59 -11.45 4.05
CA ILE A 139 11.29 -11.57 5.48
C ILE A 139 10.11 -10.68 5.84
N ASP A 140 10.12 -9.41 5.41
CA ASP A 140 9.04 -8.47 5.71
C ASP A 140 7.70 -8.94 5.10
N THR A 141 7.74 -9.40 3.85
CA THR A 141 6.54 -9.93 3.18
C THR A 141 6.05 -11.23 3.85
N ALA A 142 6.95 -12.13 4.25
CA ALA A 142 6.63 -13.36 4.97
C ALA A 142 6.01 -13.09 6.35
N LYS A 143 6.55 -12.12 7.09
CA LYS A 143 5.99 -11.65 8.37
C LYS A 143 4.58 -11.10 8.17
N GLU A 144 4.38 -10.28 7.14
CA GLU A 144 3.06 -9.75 6.82
C GLU A 144 2.08 -10.86 6.44
N GLU A 145 2.50 -11.82 5.60
CA GLU A 145 1.71 -12.98 5.20
C GLU A 145 1.26 -13.80 6.41
N TYR A 146 2.17 -14.09 7.35
CA TYR A 146 1.87 -14.80 8.58
C TYR A 146 0.81 -14.09 9.42
N VAL A 147 0.98 -12.78 9.66
CA VAL A 147 0.02 -12.03 10.47
C VAL A 147 -1.32 -11.86 9.73
N ALA A 148 -1.31 -11.75 8.39
CA ALA A 148 -2.52 -11.72 7.57
C ALA A 148 -3.29 -13.05 7.61
N LEU A 149 -2.60 -14.19 7.63
CA LEU A 149 -3.22 -15.51 7.80
C LEU A 149 -3.88 -15.63 9.17
N GLU A 150 -3.20 -15.19 10.23
CA GLU A 150 -3.79 -15.23 11.57
C GLU A 150 -4.96 -14.24 11.70
N ALA A 151 -4.91 -13.10 11.01
CA ALA A 151 -6.03 -12.17 10.91
C ALA A 151 -7.24 -12.80 10.20
N LEU A 152 -7.01 -13.56 9.11
CA LEU A 152 -8.03 -14.32 8.42
C LEU A 152 -8.66 -15.39 9.34
N ASN A 153 -7.83 -16.16 10.04
CA ASN A 153 -8.28 -17.20 10.96
C ASN A 153 -9.10 -16.61 12.12
N ALA A 154 -8.64 -15.47 12.67
CA ALA A 154 -9.36 -14.74 13.70
C ALA A 154 -10.69 -14.18 13.18
N ALA A 155 -10.72 -13.64 11.96
CA ALA A 155 -11.94 -13.13 11.33
C ALA A 155 -12.96 -14.24 11.02
N ARG A 156 -12.50 -15.42 10.55
CA ARG A 156 -13.37 -16.60 10.35
C ARG A 156 -13.99 -17.09 11.66
N ARG A 157 -13.21 -17.12 12.74
CA ARG A 157 -13.70 -17.50 14.08
C ARG A 157 -14.61 -16.45 14.71
N ALA A 158 -14.52 -15.20 14.27
CA ALA A 158 -15.36 -14.10 14.72
C ALA A 158 -16.70 -14.03 13.95
N TRP A 159 -17.37 -15.17 13.73
CA TRP A 159 -18.65 -15.25 13.01
C TRP A 159 -19.74 -14.35 13.62
N LEU A 160 -19.74 -14.22 14.96
CA LEU A 160 -20.59 -13.30 15.72
C LEU A 160 -20.28 -11.81 15.44
N ALA A 161 -19.06 -11.47 15.04
CA ALA A 161 -18.70 -10.10 14.65
C ALA A 161 -19.09 -9.78 13.19
N GLY A 162 -19.50 -10.78 12.41
CA GLY A 162 -19.95 -10.67 11.02
C GLY A 162 -21.48 -10.63 10.87
N ALA A 163 -21.97 -11.04 9.70
CA ALA A 163 -23.38 -10.93 9.27
C ALA A 163 -24.37 -11.67 10.21
N TRP A 164 -23.97 -12.82 10.76
CA TRP A 164 -24.84 -13.57 11.68
C TRP A 164 -25.09 -12.83 12.98
N GLY A 165 -24.09 -12.17 13.55
CA GLY A 165 -24.33 -11.34 14.72
C GLY A 165 -25.20 -10.11 14.41
N THR A 166 -25.17 -9.57 13.18
CA THR A 166 -26.01 -8.42 12.84
C THR A 166 -27.46 -8.86 12.71
N ILE A 167 -27.70 -10.07 12.18
CA ILE A 167 -29.01 -10.71 12.17
C ILE A 167 -29.52 -10.92 13.60
N LEU A 168 -28.69 -11.46 14.51
CA LEU A 168 -29.08 -11.65 15.91
C LEU A 168 -29.40 -10.33 16.64
N VAL A 169 -28.63 -9.27 16.40
CA VAL A 169 -28.92 -7.93 16.93
C VAL A 169 -30.21 -7.37 16.35
N ALA A 170 -30.46 -7.55 15.04
CA ALA A 170 -31.70 -7.12 14.41
C ALA A 170 -32.91 -7.87 14.96
N LEU A 171 -32.78 -9.18 15.20
CA LEU A 171 -33.83 -9.99 15.85
C LEU A 171 -34.10 -9.52 17.29
N ALA A 172 -33.06 -9.19 18.06
CA ALA A 172 -33.23 -8.65 19.41
C ALA A 172 -33.88 -7.25 19.42
N LEU A 173 -33.57 -6.41 18.42
CA LEU A 173 -34.26 -5.13 18.24
C LEU A 173 -35.72 -5.31 17.83
N LEU A 174 -36.02 -6.29 16.97
CA LEU A 174 -37.39 -6.64 16.60
C LEU A 174 -38.20 -7.13 17.79
N THR A 175 -37.62 -7.89 18.72
CA THR A 175 -38.34 -8.32 19.94
C THR A 175 -38.57 -7.17 20.92
N ILE A 176 -37.62 -6.23 21.04
CA ILE A 176 -37.82 -4.98 21.81
C ILE A 176 -38.96 -4.16 21.20
N LEU A 177 -38.97 -3.96 19.88
CA LEU A 177 -40.02 -3.23 19.19
C LEU A 177 -41.37 -3.94 19.33
N ALA A 178 -41.42 -5.25 19.14
CA ALA A 178 -42.63 -6.03 19.35
C ALA A 178 -43.17 -5.86 20.78
N GLY A 179 -42.31 -5.93 21.80
CA GLY A 179 -42.70 -5.69 23.19
C GLY A 179 -43.23 -4.27 23.45
N ALA A 180 -42.64 -3.26 22.79
CA ALA A 180 -43.06 -1.86 22.92
C ALA A 180 -44.39 -1.54 22.21
N PHE A 181 -44.66 -2.21 21.08
CA PHE A 181 -45.89 -2.01 20.29
C PHE A 181 -46.99 -3.04 20.61
N LEU A 182 -46.70 -4.06 21.42
CA LEU A 182 -47.66 -5.11 21.78
C LEU A 182 -48.94 -4.55 22.41
N PRO A 183 -48.89 -3.63 23.40
CA PRO A 183 -50.09 -3.12 24.04
C PRO A 183 -51.03 -2.37 23.08
N SER A 184 -50.47 -1.56 22.16
CA SER A 184 -51.27 -0.74 21.24
C SER A 184 -51.88 -1.54 20.08
N TYR A 185 -51.21 -2.59 19.62
CA TYR A 185 -51.68 -3.44 18.52
C TYR A 185 -52.64 -4.55 18.99
N TRP A 186 -52.45 -5.07 20.21
CA TRP A 186 -53.31 -6.11 20.78
C TRP A 186 -54.65 -5.60 21.30
N ASP A 187 -54.68 -4.41 21.91
CA ASP A 187 -55.92 -3.80 22.42
C ASP A 187 -56.92 -3.44 21.30
N THR A 188 -56.53 -3.49 20.03
CA THR A 188 -57.39 -3.13 18.89
C THR A 188 -57.80 -4.30 17.99
N GLN A 189 -56.88 -5.20 17.62
CA GLN A 189 -57.18 -6.28 16.65
C GLN A 189 -57.25 -7.70 17.24
N PHE A 190 -56.76 -7.91 18.46
CA PHE A 190 -56.62 -9.25 19.07
C PHE A 190 -57.21 -9.35 20.48
N ALA A 191 -57.97 -8.35 20.93
CA ALA A 191 -58.59 -8.30 22.25
C ALA A 191 -59.50 -9.51 22.56
N ASP A 192 -60.05 -10.15 21.51
CA ASP A 192 -60.90 -11.34 21.64
C ASP A 192 -60.12 -12.66 21.79
N LEU A 193 -58.80 -12.67 21.58
CA LEU A 193 -57.96 -13.88 21.51
C LEU A 193 -57.09 -14.15 22.76
N MET A 194 -56.77 -13.13 23.56
CA MET A 194 -56.21 -13.30 24.92
C MET A 194 -56.86 -12.31 25.88
N GLY A 195 -57.05 -12.72 27.14
CA GLY A 195 -57.58 -11.82 28.16
C GLY A 195 -56.70 -10.59 28.33
N GLY A 196 -57.30 -9.40 28.38
CA GLY A 196 -56.61 -8.10 28.34
C GLY A 196 -55.41 -7.97 29.27
N ASP A 197 -55.38 -8.65 30.42
CA ASP A 197 -54.24 -8.60 31.37
C ASP A 197 -52.98 -9.35 30.89
N GLN A 198 -53.10 -10.25 29.90
CA GLN A 198 -51.98 -11.04 29.40
C GLN A 198 -51.05 -10.22 28.48
N SER A 199 -51.56 -9.22 27.76
CA SER A 199 -50.74 -8.35 26.89
C SER A 199 -49.82 -7.45 27.72
N TYR A 200 -50.33 -6.89 28.83
CA TYR A 200 -49.59 -6.04 29.77
C TYR A 200 -48.52 -6.78 30.56
N THR A 201 -48.63 -8.11 30.70
CA THR A 201 -47.60 -8.96 31.33
C THR A 201 -46.55 -9.44 30.32
N LEU A 202 -46.94 -9.74 29.07
CA LEU A 202 -46.03 -10.19 28.00
C LEU A 202 -45.15 -9.06 27.43
N ALA A 203 -45.69 -7.85 27.28
CA ALA A 203 -44.98 -6.70 26.73
C ALA A 203 -43.65 -6.38 27.48
N PRO A 204 -43.63 -6.22 28.82
CA PRO A 204 -42.39 -5.98 29.56
C PRO A 204 -41.46 -7.20 29.51
N MET A 205 -41.96 -8.44 29.55
CA MET A 205 -41.11 -9.64 29.43
C MET A 205 -40.36 -9.68 28.09
N LEU A 206 -41.03 -9.33 27.00
CA LEU A 206 -40.42 -9.26 25.66
C LEU A 206 -39.44 -8.10 25.53
N ALA A 207 -39.76 -6.93 26.08
CA ALA A 207 -38.88 -5.76 26.06
C ALA A 207 -37.60 -5.99 26.89
N TYR A 208 -37.73 -6.45 28.14
CA TYR A 208 -36.58 -6.74 29.00
C TYR A 208 -35.78 -7.95 28.51
N GLY A 209 -36.45 -9.00 28.00
CA GLY A 209 -35.80 -10.15 27.39
C GLY A 209 -34.99 -9.76 26.14
N GLY A 210 -35.58 -8.97 25.24
CA GLY A 210 -34.90 -8.44 24.06
C GLY A 210 -33.73 -7.53 24.42
N LEU A 211 -33.87 -6.67 25.43
CA LEU A 211 -32.79 -5.82 25.94
C LEU A 211 -31.63 -6.65 26.53
N ALA A 212 -31.95 -7.66 27.34
CA ALA A 212 -30.95 -8.55 27.93
C ALA A 212 -30.17 -9.32 26.84
N VAL A 213 -30.86 -9.84 25.82
CA VAL A 213 -30.24 -10.49 24.67
C VAL A 213 -29.37 -9.50 23.88
N LEU A 214 -29.83 -8.28 23.67
CA LEU A 214 -29.07 -7.25 22.97
C LEU A 214 -27.75 -6.90 23.71
N ILE A 215 -27.82 -6.67 25.03
CA ILE A 215 -26.65 -6.38 25.88
C ILE A 215 -25.68 -7.57 25.84
N ALA A 216 -26.18 -8.80 25.97
CA ALA A 216 -25.37 -10.01 25.90
C ALA A 216 -24.67 -10.15 24.54
N LEU A 217 -25.38 -9.90 23.43
CA LEU A 217 -24.82 -9.95 22.08
C LEU A 217 -23.75 -8.86 21.86
N ILE A 218 -23.96 -7.64 22.35
CA ILE A 218 -22.99 -6.54 22.25
C ILE A 218 -21.72 -6.89 23.05
N ALA A 219 -21.89 -7.34 24.30
CA ALA A 219 -20.77 -7.77 25.14
C ALA A 219 -20.00 -8.91 24.49
N LEU A 220 -20.70 -9.95 24.00
CA LEU A 220 -20.09 -11.09 23.31
C LEU A 220 -19.32 -10.65 22.06
N ARG A 221 -19.87 -9.74 21.25
CA ARG A 221 -19.18 -9.16 20.09
C ARG A 221 -17.94 -8.39 20.47
N PHE A 222 -17.99 -7.63 21.56
CA PHE A 222 -16.83 -6.92 22.08
C PHE A 222 -15.73 -7.91 22.49
N PHE A 223 -16.06 -8.95 23.26
CA PHE A 223 -15.09 -9.98 23.67
C PHE A 223 -14.50 -10.75 22.48
N VAL A 224 -15.32 -11.10 21.49
CA VAL A 224 -14.84 -11.78 20.27
C VAL A 224 -13.87 -10.88 19.49
N ARG A 225 -14.19 -9.59 19.31
CA ARG A 225 -13.29 -8.63 18.65
C ARG A 225 -12.01 -8.39 19.46
N ALA A 226 -12.11 -8.24 20.78
CA ALA A 226 -10.96 -8.05 21.66
C ALA A 226 -10.03 -9.27 21.65
N GLY A 227 -10.60 -10.49 21.70
CA GLY A 227 -9.87 -11.75 21.62
C GLY A 227 -9.16 -11.91 20.27
N ALA A 228 -9.84 -11.58 19.17
CA ALA A 228 -9.22 -11.56 17.84
C ALA A 228 -8.04 -10.56 17.77
N ARG A 229 -8.21 -9.34 18.30
CA ARG A 229 -7.14 -8.33 18.36
C ARG A 229 -5.93 -8.83 19.13
N LYS A 230 -6.17 -9.46 20.28
CA LYS A 230 -5.11 -10.03 21.12
C LYS A 230 -4.33 -11.13 20.39
N ARG A 231 -5.00 -11.97 19.59
CA ARG A 231 -4.34 -13.00 18.78
C ARG A 231 -3.47 -12.40 17.68
N ILE A 232 -3.99 -11.43 16.91
CA ILE A 232 -3.20 -10.76 15.88
C ILE A 232 -1.99 -10.07 16.49
N ARG A 233 -2.15 -9.37 17.62
CA ARG A 233 -1.00 -8.73 18.32
C ARG A 233 0.05 -9.76 18.76
N ARG A 234 -0.36 -10.91 19.29
CA ARG A 234 0.57 -11.99 19.64
C ARG A 234 1.27 -12.57 18.43
N ALA A 235 0.57 -12.74 17.31
CA ALA A 235 1.16 -13.20 16.06
C ALA A 235 2.16 -12.17 15.51
N ALA A 236 1.82 -10.89 15.53
CA ALA A 236 2.73 -9.82 15.14
C ALA A 236 3.99 -9.79 16.03
N GLN A 237 3.84 -9.95 17.35
CA GLN A 237 4.97 -10.07 18.26
C GLN A 237 5.83 -11.31 17.99
N ALA A 238 5.20 -12.46 17.75
CA ALA A 238 5.91 -13.72 17.48
C ALA A 238 6.71 -13.66 16.16
N ALA A 239 6.19 -12.99 15.15
CA ALA A 239 6.88 -12.79 13.87
C ALA A 239 7.76 -11.52 13.84
N GLY A 240 7.84 -10.74 14.92
CA GLY A 240 8.55 -9.46 14.91
C GLY A 240 8.02 -8.42 13.92
N PHE A 241 6.74 -8.49 13.55
CA PHE A 241 6.09 -7.57 12.61
C PHE A 241 5.71 -6.27 13.33
N GLN A 242 6.25 -5.14 12.85
CA GLN A 242 5.98 -3.82 13.44
C GLN A 242 4.86 -3.03 12.73
N GLY A 243 4.34 -3.54 11.61
CA GLY A 243 3.28 -2.88 10.85
C GLY A 243 1.90 -2.95 11.51
N VAL A 244 1.01 -2.03 11.10
CA VAL A 244 -0.40 -2.08 11.49
C VAL A 244 -1.21 -2.82 10.44
N LEU A 245 -1.68 -4.01 10.78
CA LEU A 245 -2.66 -4.73 9.97
C LEU A 245 -4.08 -4.28 10.36
N PRO A 246 -4.81 -3.55 9.50
CA PRO A 246 -6.18 -3.19 9.77
C PRO A 246 -7.03 -4.46 9.79
N MET A 247 -7.69 -4.71 10.92
CA MET A 247 -8.75 -5.72 11.00
C MET A 247 -9.95 -5.27 10.16
N LYS A 248 -9.88 -5.52 8.86
CA LYS A 248 -11.06 -5.44 8.00
C LYS A 248 -11.80 -6.78 8.05
N GLY A 249 -13.05 -6.82 7.58
CA GLY A 249 -13.84 -8.05 7.57
C GLY A 249 -13.14 -9.20 6.82
N ALA A 250 -13.60 -10.44 7.01
CA ALA A 250 -12.94 -11.65 6.49
C ALA A 250 -12.62 -11.61 4.98
N GLY A 251 -13.44 -10.94 4.15
CA GLY A 251 -13.19 -10.77 2.72
C GLY A 251 -12.01 -9.85 2.39
N ALA A 252 -11.82 -8.77 3.15
CA ALA A 252 -10.70 -7.85 2.99
C ALA A 252 -9.37 -8.47 3.50
N SER A 253 -9.43 -9.28 4.56
CA SER A 253 -8.27 -10.04 5.02
C SER A 253 -7.89 -11.14 4.02
N LYS A 254 -8.87 -11.79 3.37
CA LYS A 254 -8.63 -12.80 2.33
C LYS A 254 -7.95 -12.21 1.10
N THR A 255 -8.44 -11.08 0.61
CA THR A 255 -7.86 -10.39 -0.56
C THR A 255 -6.43 -9.95 -0.29
N ARG A 256 -6.14 -9.38 0.89
CA ARG A 256 -4.78 -9.02 1.29
C ARG A 256 -3.86 -10.23 1.44
N PHE A 257 -4.33 -11.31 2.06
CA PHE A 257 -3.55 -12.55 2.15
C PHE A 257 -3.21 -13.09 0.76
N LEU A 258 -4.19 -13.14 -0.15
CA LEU A 258 -3.96 -13.60 -1.52
C LEU A 258 -2.99 -12.69 -2.29
N SER A 259 -3.07 -11.37 -2.12
CA SER A 259 -2.11 -10.47 -2.78
C SER A 259 -0.68 -10.67 -2.26
N LEU A 260 -0.51 -10.93 -0.96
CA LEU A 260 0.80 -11.22 -0.37
C LEU A 260 1.35 -12.57 -0.86
N VAL A 261 0.51 -13.59 -0.96
CA VAL A 261 0.89 -14.89 -1.54
C VAL A 261 1.35 -14.72 -2.98
N THR A 262 0.63 -13.92 -3.79
CA THR A 262 1.03 -13.62 -5.17
C THR A 262 2.36 -12.87 -5.20
N GLN A 263 2.56 -11.88 -4.33
CA GLN A 263 3.83 -11.13 -4.23
C GLN A 263 5.00 -12.04 -3.86
N MET A 264 4.82 -12.93 -2.88
CA MET A 264 5.83 -13.92 -2.48
C MET A 264 6.18 -14.89 -3.61
N ARG A 265 5.19 -15.29 -4.40
CA ARG A 265 5.42 -16.11 -5.59
C ARG A 265 6.26 -15.38 -6.63
N HIS A 266 6.01 -14.08 -6.87
CA HIS A 266 6.84 -13.25 -7.76
C HIS A 266 8.26 -13.07 -7.22
N LEU A 267 8.44 -13.05 -5.90
CA LEU A 267 9.76 -12.98 -5.26
C LEU A 267 10.49 -14.33 -5.19
N GLY A 268 9.97 -15.39 -5.83
CA GLY A 268 10.61 -16.70 -5.91
C GLY A 268 10.53 -17.53 -4.63
N ALA A 269 9.64 -17.17 -3.70
CA ALA A 269 9.51 -17.88 -2.44
C ALA A 269 8.74 -19.22 -2.56
N ASP A 270 8.15 -19.52 -3.72
CA ASP A 270 7.49 -20.81 -4.01
C ASP A 270 8.45 -21.82 -4.68
N SER A 271 9.52 -21.33 -5.29
CA SER A 271 10.49 -22.14 -6.02
C SER A 271 11.82 -21.39 -6.07
N GLY A 272 12.83 -21.89 -5.36
CA GLY A 272 14.13 -21.24 -5.30
C GLY A 272 14.88 -21.49 -3.99
N PRO A 273 16.03 -20.81 -3.78
CA PRO A 273 16.85 -20.98 -2.59
C PRO A 273 16.17 -20.50 -1.30
N TYR A 274 15.11 -19.68 -1.42
CA TYR A 274 14.34 -19.10 -0.30
C TYR A 274 12.98 -19.76 -0.09
N ALA A 275 12.71 -20.90 -0.73
CA ALA A 275 11.48 -21.63 -0.53
C ALA A 275 11.34 -22.09 0.93
N TYR A 276 10.17 -21.88 1.51
CA TYR A 276 9.83 -22.34 2.85
C TYR A 276 8.38 -22.81 2.93
N ASP A 277 8.09 -23.71 3.87
CA ASP A 277 6.78 -24.30 4.03
C ASP A 277 5.77 -23.31 4.61
N ARG A 278 4.68 -23.07 3.87
CA ARG A 278 3.59 -22.15 4.23
C ARG A 278 2.29 -22.86 4.61
N THR A 279 2.31 -24.18 4.74
CA THR A 279 1.10 -24.98 5.04
C THR A 279 0.60 -24.77 6.47
N THR A 280 1.50 -24.50 7.41
CA THR A 280 1.16 -24.32 8.83
C THR A 280 1.78 -23.05 9.41
N ASN A 281 1.09 -22.46 10.40
CA ASN A 281 1.62 -21.31 11.16
C ASN A 281 3.01 -21.59 11.76
N LYS A 282 3.26 -22.83 12.21
CA LYS A 282 4.56 -23.23 12.77
C LYS A 282 5.65 -23.28 11.71
N ALA A 283 5.33 -23.83 10.53
CA ALA A 283 6.25 -23.88 9.41
C ALA A 283 6.60 -22.49 8.87
N MET A 284 5.61 -21.58 8.80
CA MET A 284 5.85 -20.20 8.40
C MET A 284 6.81 -19.47 9.34
N LEU A 285 6.61 -19.61 10.66
CA LEU A 285 7.52 -19.01 11.66
C LEU A 285 8.93 -19.59 11.54
N ALA A 286 9.07 -20.91 11.42
CA ALA A 286 10.37 -21.54 11.22
C ALA A 286 11.06 -21.08 9.92
N GLY A 287 10.26 -20.83 8.87
CA GLY A 287 10.75 -20.25 7.61
C GLY A 287 11.26 -18.82 7.78
N ILE A 288 10.53 -17.97 8.51
CA ILE A 288 10.95 -16.60 8.84
C ILE A 288 12.25 -16.62 9.65
N GLU A 289 12.30 -17.42 10.72
CA GLU A 289 13.51 -17.58 11.56
C GLU A 289 14.71 -18.06 10.73
N GLY A 290 14.50 -19.04 9.83
CA GLY A 290 15.52 -19.53 8.93
C GLY A 290 16.05 -18.47 7.96
N MET A 291 15.17 -17.61 7.43
CA MET A 291 15.56 -16.49 6.57
C MET A 291 16.31 -15.40 7.36
N GLU A 292 15.88 -15.09 8.59
CA GLU A 292 16.57 -14.13 9.46
C GLU A 292 17.97 -14.62 9.85
N ALA A 293 18.12 -15.91 10.16
CA ALA A 293 19.41 -16.51 10.45
C ALA A 293 20.36 -16.42 9.23
N ARG A 294 19.85 -16.70 8.02
CA ARG A 294 20.61 -16.54 6.77
C ARG A 294 21.00 -15.08 6.51
N LEU A 295 20.09 -14.13 6.72
CA LEU A 295 20.39 -12.71 6.57
C LEU A 295 21.47 -12.26 7.56
N THR A 296 21.42 -12.77 8.79
CA THR A 296 22.41 -12.45 9.82
C THR A 296 23.78 -13.01 9.43
N ALA A 297 23.85 -14.28 9.04
CA ALA A 297 25.07 -14.91 8.55
C ALA A 297 25.64 -14.20 7.31
N ALA A 298 24.78 -13.75 6.39
CA ALA A 298 25.20 -13.01 5.21
C ALA A 298 25.72 -11.60 5.54
N ARG A 299 25.12 -10.91 6.52
CA ARG A 299 25.62 -9.62 7.03
C ARG A 299 26.99 -9.78 7.70
N ASP A 300 27.16 -10.80 8.52
CA ASP A 300 28.46 -11.07 9.14
C ASP A 300 29.51 -11.42 8.07
N GLY A 301 29.11 -12.20 7.06
CA GLY A 301 29.94 -12.56 5.92
C GLY A 301 30.32 -11.40 4.99
N LEU A 302 29.61 -10.26 5.02
CA LEU A 302 29.99 -9.05 4.29
C LEU A 302 31.20 -8.34 4.91
N HIS A 303 31.39 -8.50 6.23
CA HIS A 303 32.44 -7.82 6.99
C HIS A 303 33.68 -8.68 7.22
N SER A 304 33.62 -9.98 6.91
CA SER A 304 34.70 -10.94 7.18
C SER A 304 35.72 -11.08 6.04
N SER A 305 35.76 -10.14 5.08
CA SER A 305 36.69 -10.13 3.94
C SER A 305 37.49 -8.84 3.87
#